data_AF-A0A7X8DKU4-F1
#
_entry.id   AF-A0A7X8DKU4-F1
#
_cell.length_a   1.000
_cell.length_b   1.000
_cell.length_c   1.000
_cell.angle_alpha   90.00
_cell.angle_beta   90.00
_cell.angle_gamma   90.00
#
_symmetry.space_group_name_H-M   'P 1'
#
loop_
_entity.id
_entity.type
_entity.pdbx_description
1 polymer ?
#
loop_
_entity_poly.entity_id
_entity_poly.type
_entity_poly.pdbx_seq_one_letter_code
_entity_poly.pdbx_strand_id
1 'polypeptide(L)' 'MEYVVLFFTHSGAIKFQRKCKKDDIDCELMPVPRRLSSNCSISAKIEFDGIID' A
#
# COMPACT_ATOMS: atom_id res chain seq x y z
N MET A 1 5.57 -3.68 12.02
CA MET A 1 4.94 -2.32 12.05
C MET A 1 3.92 -2.18 10.92
N GLU A 2 2.86 -1.38 11.09
CA GLU A 2 1.86 -1.13 10.04
C GLU A 2 2.22 0.12 9.21
N TYR A 3 2.15 0.01 7.89
CA TYR A 3 2.44 1.11 6.97
C TYR A 3 1.33 1.34 5.95
N VAL A 4 1.17 2.60 5.55
CA VAL A 4 0.29 3.00 4.44
C VAL A 4 1.16 3.47 3.27
N VAL A 5 1.15 2.70 2.20
CA VAL A 5 1.86 3.00 0.95
C VAL A 5 0.93 3.78 0.03
N LEU A 6 1.36 4.96 -0.43
CA LEU A 6 0.57 5.80 -1.33
C LEU A 6 0.95 5.54 -2.79
N PHE A 7 -0.04 5.48 -3.68
CA PHE A 7 0.18 5.32 -5.11
C PHE A 7 -0.45 6.45 -5.91
N PHE A 8 0.30 6.96 -6.90
CA PHE A 8 -0.23 7.91 -7.89
C PHE A 8 -1.15 7.23 -8.90
N THR A 9 -1.02 5.91 -9.12
CA THR A 9 -1.80 5.18 -10.12
C THR A 9 -2.38 3.88 -9.55
N HIS A 10 -3.59 3.54 -10.00
CA HIS A 10 -4.27 2.30 -9.60
C HIS A 10 -3.52 1.04 -10.07
N SER A 11 -2.96 1.09 -11.29
CA SER A 11 -2.15 0.01 -11.84
C SER A 11 -0.89 -0.26 -11.01
N GLY A 12 -0.27 0.79 -10.44
CA GLY A 12 0.86 0.66 -9.52
C GLY A 12 0.47 -0.09 -8.24
N ALA A 13 -0.64 0.30 -7.62
CA ALA A 13 -1.17 -0.34 -6.42
C ALA A 13 -1.49 -1.83 -6.65
N ILE A 14 -2.14 -2.18 -7.77
CA ILE A 14 -2.44 -3.58 -8.11
C ILE A 14 -1.15 -4.39 -8.31
N LYS A 15 -0.16 -3.87 -9.03
CA LYS A 15 1.13 -4.56 -9.23
C LYS A 15 1.84 -4.79 -7.91
N PHE A 16 1.83 -3.78 -7.03
CA PHE A 16 2.41 -3.89 -5.69
C PHE A 16 1.72 -4.97 -4.85
N GLN A 17 0.39 -4.99 -4.79
CA GLN A 17 -0.35 -6.02 -4.08
C GLN A 17 -0.04 -7.43 -4.62
N ARG A 18 0.07 -7.60 -5.93
CA ARG A 18 0.43 -8.90 -6.54
C ARG A 18 1.84 -9.33 -6.17
N LYS A 19 2.78 -8.38 -6.03
CA LYS A 19 4.15 -8.67 -5.57
C LYS A 19 4.16 -9.05 -4.08
N CYS A 20 3.44 -8.33 -3.22
CA CYS A 20 3.29 -8.67 -1.81
C CYS A 20 2.71 -10.08 -1.62
N LYS A 21 1.63 -10.42 -2.33
CA LYS A 21 1.06 -11.77 -2.32
C LYS A 21 2.03 -12.86 -2.78
N LYS A 22 2.93 -12.55 -3.72
CA LYS A 22 3.95 -13.50 -4.19
C LYS A 22 5.03 -13.72 -3.13
N ASP A 23 5.29 -12.71 -2.31
CA ASP A 23 6.31 -12.72 -1.27
C ASP A 23 5.73 -13.06 0.12
N ASP A 24 4.48 -13.52 0.17
CA ASP A 24 3.71 -13.85 1.40
C ASP A 24 3.59 -12.69 2.40
N ILE A 25 3.53 -11.46 1.89
CA ILE A 25 3.34 -10.24 2.66
C ILE A 25 1.86 -9.87 2.65
N ASP A 26 1.28 -9.66 3.84
CA ASP A 26 -0.08 -9.16 3.95
C ASP A 26 -0.19 -7.74 3.39
N CYS A 27 -1.13 -7.56 2.46
CA CYS A 27 -1.29 -6.33 1.70
C CYS A 27 -2.74 -6.13 1.27
N GLU A 28 -3.36 -5.12 1.85
CA GLU A 28 -4.74 -4.73 1.56
C GLU A 28 -4.75 -3.41 0.78
N LEU A 29 -5.44 -3.40 -0.36
CA LEU A 29 -5.68 -2.15 -1.10
C LEU A 29 -6.88 -1.41 -0.52
N MET A 30 -6.72 -0.12 -0.26
CA MET A 30 -7.75 0.74 0.32
C MET A 30 -7.66 2.16 -0.24
N PRO A 31 -8.76 2.94 -0.24
CA PRO A 31 -8.71 4.36 -0.56
C PRO A 31 -7.72 5.09 0.35
N VAL A 32 -7.03 6.10 -0.17
CA VAL A 32 -6.10 6.90 0.64
C VAL A 32 -6.86 7.53 1.82
N PRO A 33 -6.37 7.35 3.07
CA PRO A 33 -6.96 8.02 4.22
C PRO A 33 -7.02 9.53 4.01
N ARG A 34 -8.18 10.15 4.32
CA ARG A 34 -8.42 11.58 4.08
C ARG A 34 -7.47 12.51 4.84
N ARG A 35 -6.87 12.01 5.92
CA ARG A 35 -5.81 12.69 6.68
C ARG A 35 -4.47 12.77 5.94
N LEU A 36 -4.21 11.88 4.98
CA LEU A 36 -2.99 11.81 4.19
C LEU A 36 -3.14 12.49 2.82
N SER A 37 -4.34 12.45 2.23
CA SER A 37 -4.64 13.15 0.98
C SER A 37 -6.12 13.51 0.88
N SER A 38 -6.41 14.65 0.28
CA SER A 38 -7.79 15.03 -0.08
C SER A 38 -8.27 14.42 -1.41
N ASN A 39 -7.36 13.79 -2.16
CA ASN A 39 -7.66 13.19 -3.45
C ASN A 39 -8.17 11.75 -3.30
N CYS A 40 -8.99 11.30 -4.26
CA CYS A 40 -9.52 9.93 -4.35
C CYS A 40 -8.48 8.89 -4.84
N SER A 41 -7.23 9.04 -4.42
CA SER A 41 -6.13 8.14 -4.78
C SER A 41 -6.26 6.80 -4.05
N ILE A 42 -5.42 5.83 -4.45
CA ILE A 42 -5.37 4.49 -3.83
C ILE A 42 -4.11 4.32 -2.97
N SER A 43 -4.24 3.55 -1.90
CA SER A 43 -3.17 3.15 -0.99
C SER A 43 -3.17 1.65 -0.76
N ALA A 44 -2.08 1.15 -0.18
CA ALA A 44 -2.01 -0.19 0.38
C ALA A 44 -1.64 -0.11 1.87
N LYS A 45 -2.32 -0.89 2.69
CA LYS A 45 -1.93 -1.18 4.06
C LYS A 45 -1.09 -2.45 4.06
N ILE A 46 0.08 -2.40 4.70
CA ILE A 46 0.99 -3.54 4.82
C ILE A 46 1.49 -3.70 6.25
N GLU A 47 1.79 -4.93 6.63
CA GLU A 47 2.62 -5.23 7.80
C GLU A 47 4.05 -5.47 7.33
N PHE A 48 4.99 -4.71 7.89
CA PHE A 48 6.40 -4.85 7.58
C PHE A 48 7.23 -4.78 8.85
N ASP A 49 8.13 -5.75 9.02
CA ASP A 49 8.98 -5.90 10.19
C ASP A 49 10.49 -5.84 9.85
N GLY A 50 10.80 -5.44 8.62
CA GLY A 50 12.17 -5.21 8.18
C GLY A 50 12.66 -3.80 8.50
N ILE A 51 13.93 -3.56 8.16
CA ILE A 51 14.57 -2.25 8.28
C ILE A 51 14.20 -1.41 7.04
N ILE A 52 13.79 -0.17 7.28
CA ILE A 52 13.64 0.85 6.25
C ILE A 52 14.85 1.78 6.41
N ASP A 53 15.83 1.66 5.51
CA ASP A 53 16.98 2.58 5.41
C ASP A 53 16.63 3.87 4.65
#